data_AF-A0A1I0LW83-F1
#
_entry.id   AF-A0A1I0LW83-F1
#
_cell.length_a   1.000
_cell.length_b   1.000
_cell.length_c   1.000
_cell.angle_alpha   90.00
_cell.angle_beta   90.00
_cell.angle_gamma   90.00
#
_symmetry.space_group_name_H-M   'P 1'
#
loop_
_entity.id
_entity.type
_entity.pdbx_description
1 polymer ?
#
loop_
_entity_poly.entity_id
_entity_poly.type
_entity_poly.pdbx_seq_one_letter_code
_entity_poly.pdbx_strand_id
1 'polypeptide(L)'
;MGAVRKVVSYLGLSGVDHYDEAYDDDEHYEDEYVPATERAARRWRANVDSSRIVMVQPLKYNDAPLIGQHFRDGQTVIMDVSGMALPEATRMVDFAAGLAFGCEGRIERIAERVFLLAPAHVEIETT
;
A
#
# COMPACT_ATOMS: atom_id res chain seq x y z
N MET A 1 39.06 -44.90 -10.07
CA MET A 1 39.26 -43.94 -11.18
C MET A 1 37.92 -43.29 -11.52
N GLY A 2 37.65 -42.04 -11.09
CA GLY A 2 36.31 -41.47 -11.32
C GLY A 2 36.05 -40.05 -10.84
N ALA A 3 37.00 -39.41 -10.15
CA ALA A 3 36.83 -38.01 -9.72
C ALA A 3 36.87 -37.04 -10.92
N VAL A 4 37.81 -37.25 -11.85
CA VAL A 4 37.97 -36.39 -13.04
C VAL A 4 36.76 -36.41 -13.97
N ARG A 5 36.08 -37.56 -14.12
CA ARG A 5 34.91 -37.68 -15.01
C ARG A 5 33.69 -36.91 -14.50
N LYS A 6 33.51 -36.81 -13.18
CA LYS A 6 32.41 -36.04 -12.57
C LYS A 6 32.62 -34.54 -12.63
N VAL A 7 33.87 -34.08 -12.51
CA VAL A 7 34.17 -32.65 -12.61
C VAL A 7 34.06 -32.18 -14.07
N VAL A 8 34.42 -33.03 -15.03
CA VAL A 8 34.23 -32.75 -16.47
C VAL A 8 32.75 -32.63 -16.85
N SER A 9 31.88 -33.48 -16.32
CA SER A 9 30.44 -33.35 -16.56
C SER A 9 29.78 -32.22 -15.76
N TYR A 10 30.27 -31.91 -14.56
CA TYR A 10 29.77 -30.74 -13.80
C TYR A 10 30.17 -29.41 -14.43
N LEU A 11 31.34 -29.35 -15.08
CA LEU A 11 31.80 -28.18 -15.84
C LEU A 11 31.29 -28.16 -17.28
N GLY A 12 30.45 -29.12 -17.69
CA GLY A 12 29.82 -29.13 -19.02
C GLY A 12 30.77 -29.33 -20.19
N LEU A 13 31.99 -29.83 -19.96
CA LEU A 13 33.06 -29.93 -20.97
C LEU A 13 33.09 -31.27 -21.73
N SER A 14 32.03 -32.09 -21.64
CA SER A 14 31.92 -33.33 -22.41
C SER A 14 31.06 -33.11 -23.65
N GLY A 15 31.70 -32.80 -24.77
CA GLY A 15 31.05 -32.78 -26.09
C GLY A 15 31.35 -31.50 -26.85
N VAL A 16 32.55 -31.39 -27.40
CA VAL A 16 32.78 -30.51 -28.54
C VAL A 16 32.27 -31.26 -29.76
N ASP A 17 30.98 -31.12 -30.05
CA ASP A 17 30.43 -31.26 -31.40
C ASP A 17 29.77 -29.93 -31.76
N HIS A 18 30.18 -29.43 -32.91
CA HIS A 18 29.82 -28.15 -33.50
C HIS A 18 28.32 -28.11 -33.83
N TYR A 19 27.51 -27.48 -32.98
CA TYR A 19 26.16 -27.06 -33.30
C TYR A 19 26.11 -25.54 -33.31
N ASP A 20 25.94 -24.96 -34.49
CA ASP A 20 25.45 -23.59 -34.64
C ASP A 20 24.00 -23.57 -34.15
N GLU A 21 23.81 -23.30 -32.87
CA GLU A 21 22.54 -22.83 -32.34
C GLU A 21 22.79 -21.42 -31.80
N ALA A 22 22.36 -20.43 -32.58
CA ALA A 22 22.27 -19.07 -32.13
C ALA A 22 21.29 -19.04 -30.95
N TYR A 23 21.83 -18.96 -29.73
CA TYR A 23 21.08 -18.60 -28.55
C TYR A 23 20.62 -17.15 -28.73
N ASP A 24 19.41 -16.97 -29.23
CA ASP A 24 18.65 -15.75 -29.07
C ASP A 24 18.09 -15.77 -27.64
N ASP A 25 18.96 -15.55 -26.66
CA ASP A 25 18.64 -15.48 -25.24
C ASP A 25 19.15 -14.15 -24.69
N ASP A 26 18.48 -13.08 -25.12
CA ASP A 26 18.58 -11.77 -24.51
C ASP A 26 17.17 -11.32 -24.09
N GLU A 27 16.43 -12.19 -23.37
CA GLU A 27 15.40 -11.71 -22.46
C GLU A 27 16.08 -11.21 -21.17
N HIS A 28 16.75 -10.07 -21.31
CA HIS A 28 16.98 -9.16 -20.20
C HIS A 28 15.62 -8.82 -19.56
N TYR A 29 15.22 -9.56 -18.52
CA TYR A 29 14.26 -9.07 -17.54
C TYR A 29 14.93 -7.92 -16.78
N GLU A 30 15.03 -6.76 -17.43
CA GLU A 30 15.24 -5.50 -16.75
C GLU A 30 13.99 -5.25 -15.90
N ASP A 31 13.98 -5.82 -14.69
CA ASP A 31 13.18 -5.28 -13.60
C ASP A 31 13.71 -3.86 -13.38
N GLU A 32 13.14 -2.90 -14.11
CA GLU A 32 13.43 -1.48 -13.98
C GLU A 32 13.41 -1.17 -12.48
N TYR A 33 14.55 -0.75 -11.93
CA TYR A 33 14.65 -0.46 -10.51
C TYR A 33 13.78 0.76 -10.21
N VAL A 34 12.52 0.50 -9.90
CA VAL A 34 11.58 1.52 -9.46
C VAL A 34 11.84 1.78 -7.98
N PRO A 35 12.20 3.01 -7.57
CA PRO A 35 12.38 3.33 -6.16
C PRO A 35 11.15 2.96 -5.34
N ALA A 36 11.34 2.53 -4.09
CA ALA A 36 10.23 2.15 -3.21
C ALA A 36 9.18 3.27 -3.07
N THR A 37 9.60 4.53 -3.15
CA THR A 37 8.75 5.72 -3.16
C THR A 37 7.86 5.78 -4.39
N GLU A 38 8.38 5.46 -5.57
CA GLU A 38 7.62 5.46 -6.82
C GLU A 38 6.68 4.25 -6.91
N ARG A 39 7.10 3.07 -6.44
CA ARG A 39 6.21 1.90 -6.32
C ARG A 39 5.03 2.18 -5.38
N ALA A 40 5.32 2.83 -4.25
CA ALA A 40 4.27 3.29 -3.35
C ALA A 40 3.33 4.24 -4.10
N ALA A 41 3.85 5.32 -4.70
CA ALA A 41 3.07 6.32 -5.44
C ALA A 41 2.14 5.73 -6.52
N ARG A 42 2.61 4.75 -7.30
CA ARG A 42 1.78 4.07 -8.31
C ARG A 42 0.61 3.29 -7.69
N ARG A 43 0.83 2.63 -6.55
CA ARG A 43 -0.23 1.90 -5.84
C ARG A 43 -1.35 2.82 -5.36
N TRP A 44 -1.03 4.06 -4.98
CA TRP A 44 -2.02 5.05 -4.52
C TRP A 44 -2.97 5.54 -5.62
N ARG A 45 -2.55 5.52 -6.89
CA ARG A 45 -3.36 6.06 -8.01
C ARG A 45 -4.37 5.07 -8.57
N ALA A 46 -4.26 3.79 -8.26
CA ALA A 46 -4.98 2.73 -8.98
C ALA A 46 -6.41 2.45 -8.49
N ASN A 47 -6.82 2.94 -7.30
CA ASN A 47 -8.13 2.63 -6.71
C ASN A 47 -8.71 3.85 -5.96
N VAL A 48 -9.22 4.84 -6.69
CA VAL A 48 -9.98 5.94 -6.09
C VAL A 48 -11.43 5.77 -6.51
N ASP A 49 -12.24 5.11 -5.67
CA ASP A 49 -13.69 5.13 -5.82
C ASP A 49 -14.24 6.31 -5.00
N SER A 50 -14.19 7.49 -5.61
CA SER A 50 -14.38 8.81 -4.99
C SER A 50 -15.79 9.11 -4.49
N SER A 51 -16.76 8.24 -4.74
CA SER A 51 -18.18 8.51 -4.45
C SER A 51 -18.71 7.81 -3.20
N ARG A 52 -17.89 6.99 -2.53
CA ARG A 52 -18.35 6.16 -1.41
C ARG A 52 -18.03 6.79 -0.06
N ILE A 53 -19.07 6.88 0.79
CA ILE A 53 -18.96 7.26 2.20
C ILE A 53 -19.05 5.99 3.06
N VAL A 54 -18.13 5.82 4.00
CA VAL A 54 -18.08 4.68 4.92
C VAL A 54 -18.12 5.19 6.35
N MET A 55 -18.97 4.59 7.20
CA MET A 55 -18.97 4.85 8.63
C MET A 55 -18.21 3.73 9.35
N VAL A 56 -17.30 4.10 10.24
CA VAL A 56 -16.51 3.19 11.07
C VAL A 56 -16.67 3.60 12.54
N GLN A 57 -17.06 2.63 13.38
CA GLN A 57 -17.16 2.77 14.83
C GLN A 57 -16.06 1.93 15.48
N PRO A 58 -14.81 2.45 15.59
CA PRO A 58 -13.73 1.72 16.23
C PRO A 58 -14.04 1.47 17.71
N LEU A 59 -13.68 0.29 18.19
CA LEU A 59 -13.78 -0.08 19.61
C LEU A 59 -12.40 -0.07 20.27
N LYS A 60 -11.33 -0.28 19.49
CA LYS A 60 -9.95 -0.31 19.97
C LYS A 60 -9.01 0.37 18.98
N TYR A 61 -7.83 0.75 19.44
CA TYR A 61 -6.80 1.35 18.58
C TYR A 61 -6.40 0.45 17.39
N ASN A 62 -6.50 -0.88 17.53
CA ASN A 62 -6.19 -1.84 16.47
C ASN A 62 -7.13 -1.76 15.25
N ASP A 63 -8.23 -1.01 15.34
CA ASP A 63 -9.14 -0.76 14.22
C ASP A 63 -8.62 0.35 13.29
N ALA A 64 -7.58 1.10 13.69
CA ALA A 64 -6.98 2.18 12.90
C ALA A 64 -6.60 1.79 11.45
N PRO A 65 -6.01 0.61 11.19
CA PRO A 65 -5.70 0.18 9.82
C PRO A 65 -6.93 0.09 8.90
N LEU A 66 -8.12 -0.25 9.44
CA LEU A 66 -9.35 -0.32 8.65
C LEU A 66 -9.76 1.07 8.14
N ILE A 67 -9.70 2.08 9.02
CA ILE A 67 -9.95 3.48 8.67
C ILE A 67 -8.94 3.93 7.62
N GLY A 68 -7.66 3.60 7.82
CA GLY A 68 -6.59 3.84 6.87
C GLY A 68 -6.88 3.23 5.49
N GLN A 69 -7.31 1.98 5.44
CA GLN A 69 -7.59 1.31 4.17
C GLN A 69 -8.70 2.03 3.38
N HIS A 70 -9.86 2.27 4.01
CA HIS A 70 -10.97 2.98 3.37
C HIS A 70 -10.57 4.35 2.84
N PHE A 71 -9.87 5.13 3.67
CA PHE A 71 -9.46 6.48 3.31
C PHE A 71 -8.46 6.50 2.14
N ARG A 72 -7.50 5.57 2.13
CA ARG A 72 -6.52 5.44 1.04
C ARG A 72 -7.12 4.94 -0.27
N ASP A 73 -8.22 4.20 -0.20
CA ASP A 73 -9.02 3.78 -1.36
C ASP A 73 -9.91 4.91 -1.91
N GLY A 74 -9.71 6.14 -1.43
CA GLY A 74 -10.40 7.34 -1.89
C GLY A 74 -11.80 7.54 -1.30
N GLN A 75 -12.16 6.79 -0.27
CA GLN A 75 -13.49 6.85 0.34
C GLN A 75 -13.52 7.89 1.47
N THR A 76 -14.62 8.63 1.58
CA THR A 76 -14.87 9.50 2.74
C THR A 76 -15.21 8.63 3.95
N VAL A 77 -14.56 8.87 5.09
CA VAL A 77 -14.77 8.07 6.30
C VAL A 77 -15.40 8.91 7.41
N ILE A 78 -16.55 8.47 7.92
CA ILE A 78 -17.12 8.97 9.18
C ILE A 78 -16.62 8.06 10.30
N MET A 79 -15.79 8.59 11.19
CA MET A 79 -15.20 7.88 12.31
C MET A 79 -15.89 8.30 13.61
N ASP A 80 -16.60 7.37 14.24
CA ASP A 80 -17.28 7.59 15.52
C ASP A 80 -16.54 6.86 16.66
N VAL A 81 -15.83 7.62 17.49
CA VAL A 81 -15.05 7.13 18.63
C VAL A 81 -15.85 7.12 19.93
N SER A 82 -17.18 7.23 19.89
CA SER A 82 -18.06 7.23 21.08
C SER A 82 -17.86 6.00 21.98
N GLY A 83 -17.55 4.85 21.40
CA GLY A 83 -17.32 3.60 22.14
C GLY A 83 -15.93 3.45 22.77
N MET A 84 -14.99 4.36 22.49
CA MET A 84 -13.59 4.25 22.95
C MET A 84 -13.35 5.00 24.26
N ALA A 85 -12.45 4.48 25.10
CA ALA A 85 -11.94 5.22 26.26
C ALA A 85 -11.23 6.50 25.80
N LEU A 86 -11.33 7.59 26.58
CA LEU A 86 -10.77 8.89 26.19
C LEU A 86 -9.30 8.83 25.73
N PRO A 87 -8.37 8.15 26.42
CA PRO A 87 -6.98 8.06 25.97
C PRO A 87 -6.81 7.33 24.63
N GLU A 88 -7.63 6.31 24.36
CA GLU A 88 -7.58 5.58 23.09
C GLU A 88 -8.23 6.38 21.95
N ALA A 89 -9.33 7.08 22.25
CA ALA A 89 -10.02 7.95 21.30
C ALA A 89 -9.09 9.08 20.82
N THR A 90 -8.34 9.72 21.72
CA THR A 90 -7.35 10.74 21.35
C THR A 90 -6.30 10.17 20.40
N ARG A 91 -5.74 9.00 20.72
CA ARG A 91 -4.76 8.33 19.85
C ARG A 91 -5.34 7.97 18.47
N MET A 92 -6.60 7.56 18.42
CA MET A 92 -7.29 7.27 17.16
C MET A 92 -7.45 8.53 16.31
N VAL A 93 -7.80 9.65 16.94
CA VAL A 93 -7.89 10.95 16.25
C VAL A 93 -6.52 11.42 15.77
N ASP A 94 -5.45 11.25 16.57
CA ASP A 94 -4.08 11.58 16.15
C ASP A 94 -3.64 10.74 14.94
N PHE A 95 -3.97 9.44 14.94
CA PHE A 95 -3.74 8.57 13.78
C PHE A 95 -4.48 9.09 12.54
N ALA A 96 -5.77 9.41 12.68
CA ALA A 96 -6.60 9.91 11.59
C ALA A 96 -6.11 11.26 11.06
N ALA A 97 -5.66 12.15 11.94
CA ALA A 97 -5.07 13.44 11.56
C ALA A 97 -3.75 13.26 10.80
N GLY A 98 -2.87 12.38 11.28
CA GLY A 98 -1.63 12.05 10.59
C GLY A 98 -1.87 11.39 9.22
N LEU A 99 -2.87 10.52 9.13
CA LEU A 99 -3.30 9.89 7.87
C LEU A 99 -3.83 10.93 6.88
N ALA A 100 -4.75 11.81 7.32
CA ALA A 100 -5.31 12.86 6.49
C ALA A 100 -4.21 13.81 5.98
N PHE A 101 -3.34 14.27 6.88
CA PHE A 101 -2.21 15.12 6.51
C PHE A 101 -1.26 14.45 5.51
N GLY A 102 -0.90 13.19 5.75
CA GLY A 102 0.01 12.44 4.88
C GLY A 102 -0.56 12.10 3.50
N CYS A 103 -1.89 12.15 3.32
CA CYS A 103 -2.55 11.88 2.05
C CYS A 103 -3.20 13.15 1.44
N GLU A 104 -2.78 14.34 1.87
CA GLU A 104 -3.33 15.63 1.41
C GLU A 104 -4.85 15.77 1.57
N GLY A 105 -5.44 15.00 2.49
CA GLY A 105 -6.85 15.06 2.84
C GLY A 105 -7.11 15.97 4.05
N ARG A 106 -8.34 15.91 4.55
CA ARG A 106 -8.84 16.73 5.66
C ARG A 106 -9.52 15.88 6.71
N ILE A 107 -9.45 16.34 7.95
CA ILE A 107 -10.21 15.78 9.07
C ILE A 107 -11.01 16.91 9.72
N GLU A 108 -12.31 16.70 9.91
CA GLU A 108 -13.21 17.68 10.52
C GLU A 108 -14.00 17.03 11.64
N ARG A 109 -14.19 17.74 12.76
CA ARG A 109 -15.06 17.28 13.84
C ARG A 109 -16.49 17.71 13.55
N ILE A 110 -17.38 16.75 13.31
CA ILE A 110 -18.78 17.00 12.95
C ILE A 110 -19.75 16.80 14.12
N ALA A 111 -19.32 16.12 15.19
CA ALA A 111 -20.05 16.03 16.46
C ALA A 111 -19.07 15.80 17.64
N GLU A 112 -19.58 15.65 18.86
CA GLU A 112 -18.74 15.55 20.07
C GLU A 112 -17.64 14.48 19.96
N ARG A 113 -17.95 13.34 19.35
CA ARG A 113 -17.02 12.20 19.21
C ARG A 113 -17.05 11.58 17.82
N VAL A 114 -17.49 12.36 16.84
CA VAL A 114 -17.62 11.92 15.44
C VAL A 114 -16.81 12.86 14.55
N PHE A 115 -15.97 12.26 13.73
CA PHE A 115 -15.04 12.93 12.83
C PHE A 115 -15.28 12.50 11.39
N LEU A 116 -15.16 13.45 10.47
CA LEU A 116 -15.19 13.22 9.03
C LEU A 116 -13.76 13.27 8.50
N LEU A 117 -13.33 12.23 7.81
CA LEU A 117 -12.09 12.21 7.04
C LEU A 117 -12.45 12.31 5.56
N ALA A 118 -12.05 13.39 4.91
CA ALA A 118 -12.26 13.64 3.49
C ALA A 118 -10.94 13.52 2.72
N PRO A 119 -10.86 12.64 1.70
CA PRO A 119 -9.71 12.57 0.80
C PRO A 119 -9.50 13.88 0.03
N ALA A 120 -8.30 14.06 -0.54
CA ALA A 120 -7.88 15.32 -1.20
C ALA A 120 -8.83 15.87 -2.28
N HIS A 121 -9.60 14.99 -2.93
CA HIS A 121 -10.52 15.35 -4.01
C HIS A 121 -11.96 15.67 -3.54
N VAL A 122 -12.24 15.55 -2.23
CA VAL A 122 -13.56 15.82 -1.66
C VAL A 122 -13.55 17.18 -0.97
N GLU A 123 -14.41 18.09 -1.43
CA GLU A 123 -14.62 19.39 -0.81
C GLU A 123 -15.64 19.29 0.33
N ILE A 124 -15.39 20.04 1.42
CA ILE A 124 -16.30 20.14 2.57
C ILE A 124 -16.75 21.58 2.68
N GLU A 125 -18.07 21.79 2.72
CA GLU A 125 -18.68 23.08 3.04
C GLU A 125 -19.46 22.97 4.36
N THR A 126 -19.20 23.92 5.27
CA THR A 126 -19.96 24.07 6.52
C THR A 126 -20.73 25.38 6.43
N THR A 127 -22.07 25.32 6.41
CA THR A 127 -22.95 26.49 6.42
C THR A 127 -23.33 26.89 7.84
#